data_AF-A0A7Y5KG57-F1
#
_entry.id   AF-A0A7Y5KG57-F1
#
_cell.length_a   1.000
_cell.length_b   1.000
_cell.length_c   1.000
_cell.angle_alpha   90.00
_cell.angle_beta   90.00
_cell.angle_gamma   90.00
#
_symmetry.space_group_name_H-M   'P 1'
#
loop_
_entity.id
_entity.type
_entity.pdbx_description
1 polymer ?
#
loop_
_entity_poly.entity_id
_entity_poly.type
_entity_poly.pdbx_seq_one_letter_code
_entity_poly.pdbx_strand_id
1 'polypeptide(L)' 'MRVIAGLRKGHSLLAPPGREIRPTSDRVRTVLFDIIGEFVVGASVLDLFAGAGTLGVEALSRGAAI' A
#
# COMPACT_ATOMS: atom_id res chain seq x y z
N MET A 1 1.25 6.83 -8.62
CA MET A 1 1.29 6.36 -7.21
C MET A 1 2.64 5.68 -6.99
N ARG A 2 3.17 5.64 -5.76
CA ARG A 2 4.43 4.95 -5.46
C ARG A 2 4.35 4.25 -4.11
N VAL A 3 5.24 3.29 -3.87
CA VAL A 3 5.47 2.71 -2.54
C VAL A 3 6.15 3.75 -1.64
N ILE A 4 5.64 3.93 -0.43
CA ILE A 4 6.03 5.03 0.46
C ILE A 4 7.18 4.61 1.39
N ALA A 5 7.15 3.38 1.91
CA ALA A 5 8.15 2.85 2.82
C ALA A 5 8.41 1.35 2.65
N GLY A 6 9.31 0.81 3.46
CA GLY A 6 9.70 -0.59 3.42
C GLY A 6 10.67 -0.94 2.29
N LEU A 7 10.79 -2.23 1.99
CA LEU A 7 11.80 -2.80 1.09
C LEU A 7 11.73 -2.27 -0.35
N ARG A 8 10.54 -1.85 -0.80
CA ARG A 8 10.29 -1.36 -2.16
C ARG A 8 10.00 0.14 -2.20
N LYS A 9 10.40 0.89 -1.16
CA LYS A 9 10.23 2.35 -1.09
C LYS A 9 10.65 3.04 -2.40
N GLY A 10 9.80 3.94 -2.88
CA GLY A 10 10.04 4.71 -4.10
C GLY A 10 9.63 4.01 -5.40
N HIS A 11 9.28 2.72 -5.36
CA HIS A 11 8.84 2.00 -6.55
C HIS A 11 7.51 2.58 -7.08
N SER A 12 7.50 2.96 -8.35
CA SER A 12 6.30 3.48 -9.02
C SER A 12 5.28 2.37 -9.26
N LEU A 13 4.02 2.66 -8.98
CA LEU A 13 2.90 1.76 -9.22
C LEU A 13 2.11 2.23 -10.43
N LEU A 14 1.86 1.30 -11.35
CA LEU A 14 0.99 1.51 -12.50
C LEU A 14 -0.46 1.55 -12.04
N ALA A 15 -1.22 2.45 -12.65
CA ALA A 15 -2.63 2.58 -12.43
C ALA A 15 -3.32 2.71 -13.79
N PRO A 16 -4.53 2.17 -13.95
CA PRO A 16 -5.31 2.43 -15.14
C PRO A 16 -5.43 3.94 -15.39
N PRO A 17 -5.35 4.39 -16.66
CA PRO A 17 -5.48 5.80 -17.00
C PRO A 17 -6.90 6.32 -16.72
N GLY A 18 -7.04 7.62 -16.48
CA GLY A 18 -8.33 8.28 -16.29
C GLY A 18 -8.63 8.72 -14.85
N ARG A 19 -9.83 9.26 -14.62
CA ARG A 19 -10.29 9.80 -13.33
C ARG A 19 -11.26 8.88 -12.59
N GLU A 20 -11.55 7.70 -13.14
CA GLU A 20 -12.49 6.73 -12.56
C GLU A 20 -11.95 6.11 -11.26
N ILE A 21 -10.65 6.18 -11.06
CA ILE A 21 -9.99 5.70 -9.85
C ILE A 21 -9.79 6.88 -8.91
N ARG A 22 -10.27 6.74 -7.67
CA ARG A 22 -9.91 7.64 -6.56
C ARG A 22 -8.68 7.07 -5.86
N PRO A 23 -7.46 7.56 -6.15
CA PRO A 23 -6.27 7.04 -5.48
C PRO A 23 -6.27 7.41 -4.00
N THR A 24 -5.87 6.46 -3.16
CA THR A 24 -5.59 6.76 -1.76
C THR A 24 -4.33 7.62 -1.68
N SER A 25 -4.43 8.80 -1.06
CA SER A 25 -3.31 9.73 -1.00
C SER A 25 -2.14 9.17 -0.21
N ASP A 26 -0.92 9.62 -0.52
CA ASP A 26 0.27 9.21 0.23
C ASP A 26 0.12 9.47 1.72
N ARG A 27 -0.46 10.62 2.10
CA ARG A 27 -0.70 10.98 3.50
C ARG A 27 -1.61 9.97 4.22
N VAL A 28 -2.71 9.56 3.59
CA VAL A 28 -3.64 8.58 4.18
C VAL A 28 -2.96 7.23 4.36
N ARG A 29 -2.20 6.79 3.35
CA ARG A 29 -1.44 5.53 3.43
C ARG A 29 -0.37 5.58 4.53
N THR A 30 0.38 6.68 4.65
CA THR A 30 1.35 6.86 5.74
C THR A 30 0.68 6.75 7.11
N VAL A 31 -0.38 7.54 7.36
CA VAL A 31 -1.09 7.53 8.64
C VAL A 31 -1.64 6.15 8.98
N LEU A 32 -2.21 5.44 8.00
CA LEU A 32 -2.69 4.08 8.21
C LEU A 32 -1.58 3.16 8.73
N PHE A 33 -0.44 3.11 8.04
CA PHE A 33 0.66 2.24 8.45
C PHE A 33 1.45 2.75 9.65
N ASP A 34 1.35 4.02 10.01
CA ASP A 34 1.84 4.52 11.30
C ASP A 34 0.99 3.96 12.45
N ILE A 35 -0.32 3.75 12.23
CA ILE A 35 -1.23 3.18 13.23
C ILE A 35 -1.05 1.66 13.35
N ILE A 36 -0.98 0.94 12.21
CA ILE A 36 -1.03 -0.53 12.21
C ILE A 36 0.31 -1.21 11.95
N GLY A 37 1.39 -0.44 11.75
CA GLY A 37 2.65 -0.93 11.17
C GLY A 37 3.26 -2.14 11.88
N GLU A 38 3.23 -2.18 13.21
CA GLU A 38 3.75 -3.31 13.99
C GLU A 38 2.94 -4.60 13.76
N PHE A 39 1.63 -4.50 13.55
CA PHE A 39 0.76 -5.63 13.26
C PHE A 39 0.88 -6.15 11.83
N VAL A 40 1.53 -5.41 10.93
CA VAL A 40 1.67 -5.79 9.52
C VAL A 40 2.84 -6.75 9.30
N VAL A 41 3.88 -6.68 10.13
CA VAL A 41 5.08 -7.50 9.96
C VAL A 41 4.74 -8.99 10.15
N GLY A 42 4.94 -9.80 9.12
CA GLY A 42 4.63 -11.22 9.10
C GLY A 42 3.14 -11.55 9.02
N ALA A 43 2.25 -10.56 8.90
CA ALA A 43 0.81 -10.80 8.85
C ALA A 43 0.32 -11.14 7.44
N SER A 44 -0.69 -11.99 7.35
CA SER A 44 -1.47 -12.15 6.11
C SER A 44 -2.46 -10.98 5.99
N VAL A 45 -2.37 -10.24 4.88
CA VAL A 45 -3.16 -9.03 4.66
C VAL A 45 -4.17 -9.26 3.54
N LEU A 46 -5.42 -8.89 3.79
CA LEU A 46 -6.50 -8.94 2.80
C LEU A 46 -6.94 -7.53 2.42
N ASP A 47 -6.80 -7.19 1.14
CA ASP A 47 -7.28 -5.93 0.56
C ASP A 47 -8.50 -6.22 -0.33
N LEU A 48 -9.69 -6.18 0.27
CA LEU A 48 -10.96 -6.57 -0.37
C LEU A 48 -11.33 -5.71 -1.59
N PHE A 49 -10.83 -4.47 -1.64
CA PHE A 49 -11.11 -3.52 -2.72
C PHE A 49 -9.81 -2.92 -3.23
N ALA A 50 -8.87 -3.79 -3.57
CA ALA A 50 -7.49 -3.41 -3.85
C ALA A 50 -7.35 -2.34 -4.94
N GLY A 51 -8.26 -2.30 -5.92
CA GLY A 51 -8.15 -1.38 -7.06
C GLY A 51 -6.79 -1.52 -7.75
N ALA A 52 -5.98 -0.47 -7.74
CA ALA A 52 -4.60 -0.50 -8.24
C ALA A 52 -3.58 -1.22 -7.33
N GLY A 53 -4.03 -1.87 -6.25
CA GLY A 53 -3.20 -2.65 -5.33
C GLY A 53 -2.34 -1.84 -4.37
N THR A 54 -2.56 -0.52 -4.26
CA THR A 54 -1.61 0.36 -3.56
C THR A 54 -1.48 0.12 -2.06
N LEU A 55 -2.50 -0.43 -1.39
CA LEU A 55 -2.43 -0.77 0.04
C LEU A 55 -1.80 -2.15 0.24
N GLY A 56 -2.26 -3.17 -0.49
CA GLY A 56 -1.63 -4.49 -0.46
C GLY A 56 -0.13 -4.47 -0.78
N VAL A 57 0.28 -3.74 -1.83
CA VAL A 57 1.70 -3.62 -2.17
C VAL A 57 2.50 -2.86 -1.10
N GLU A 58 1.90 -1.87 -0.46
CA GLU A 58 2.54 -1.14 0.64
C GLU A 58 2.70 -2.05 1.88
N ALA A 59 1.71 -2.89 2.18
CA ALA A 59 1.79 -3.88 3.25
C ALA A 59 2.90 -4.90 3.02
N LEU A 60 2.99 -5.46 1.81
CA LEU A 60 4.08 -6.36 1.41
C LEU A 60 5.44 -5.68 1.50
N SER A 61 5.57 -4.43 1.03
CA SER A 61 6.81 -3.66 1.16
C SER A 61 7.23 -3.48 2.62
N ARG A 62 6.27 -3.37 3.54
CA ARG A 62 6.47 -3.21 4.99
C ARG A 62 6.62 -4.53 5.75
N GLY A 63 6.64 -5.66 5.05
CA GLY A 63 6.95 -6.96 5.64
C GLY A 63 5.74 -7.84 5.94
N ALA A 64 4.57 -7.59 5.35
CA ALA A 64 3.50 -8.57 5.34
C ALA A 64 3.95 -9.90 4.72
N ALA A 65 3.32 -11.00 5.14
CA ALA A 65 3.59 -12.34 4.63
C ALA A 65 3.21 -12.47 3.14
N ILE A 66 3.93 -13.35 2.43
CA ILE A 66 3.68 -13.72 1.02
C ILE A 66 2.67 -14.86 0.97
#